data_AF-Q0JQC6-F1
#
_entry.id   AF-Q0JQC6-F1
#
_cell.length_a   1.000
_cell.length_b   1.000
_cell.length_c   1.000
_cell.angle_alpha   90.00
_cell.angle_beta   90.00
_cell.angle_gamma   90.00
#
_symmetry.space_group_name_H-M   'P 1'
#
loop_
_entity.id
_entity.type
_entity.pdbx_description
1 polymer ?
#
loop_
_entity_poly.entity_id
_entity_poly.type
_entity_poly.pdbx_seq_one_letter_code
_entity_poly.pdbx_strand_id
1 'polypeptide(L)'
;EHKINAYRDRAAERRILHRGIGIGPGQKQSSSTNFYEHEETSEGMDLMGGASVDMNFRSSGLNSAKKMMENMGWKEGEALGKSTKGMVEPIQPTVNKHGAGLGWKQTR
;
A
#
# COMPACT_ATOMS: atom_id res chain seq x y z
N GLU A 1 11.03 55.78 -10.23
CA GLU A 1 11.54 54.54 -9.62
C GLU A 1 10.41 53.53 -9.51
N HIS A 2 10.47 52.43 -10.27
CA HIS A 2 9.43 51.40 -10.21
C HIS A 2 9.76 50.42 -9.09
N LYS A 3 9.00 50.45 -7.99
CA LYS A 3 9.06 49.40 -6.96
C LYS A 3 8.57 48.10 -7.57
N ILE A 4 9.50 47.19 -7.84
CA ILE A 4 9.20 45.79 -8.15
C ILE A 4 8.51 45.21 -6.92
N ASN A 5 7.21 44.97 -7.02
CA ASN A 5 6.48 44.23 -6.01
C ASN A 5 6.95 42.77 -6.10
N ALA A 6 7.89 42.39 -5.25
CA ALA A 6 8.26 40.98 -5.11
C ALA A 6 7.01 40.18 -4.72
N TYR A 7 6.76 39.10 -5.46
CA TYR A 7 5.64 38.21 -5.17
C TYR A 7 5.83 37.62 -3.76
N ARG A 8 4.86 37.87 -2.88
CA ARG A 8 4.82 37.32 -1.53
C ARG A 8 3.92 36.09 -1.51
N ASP A 9 4.52 34.91 -1.42
CA ASP A 9 3.78 33.65 -1.35
C ASP A 9 3.16 33.45 0.04
N ARG A 10 1.97 34.00 0.21
CA ARG A 10 1.18 33.89 1.44
C ARG A 10 0.75 32.44 1.73
N ALA A 11 0.74 31.55 0.73
CA ALA A 11 0.43 30.14 0.92
C ALA A 11 1.62 29.39 1.54
N ALA A 12 2.84 29.67 1.08
CA ALA A 12 4.07 29.15 1.68
C ALA A 12 4.22 29.59 3.15
N GLU A 13 3.98 30.87 3.45
CA GLU A 13 4.03 31.39 4.82
C GLU A 13 3.04 30.67 5.76
N ARG A 14 1.81 30.39 5.30
CA ARG A 14 0.84 29.63 6.09
C ARG A 14 1.28 28.18 6.32
N ARG A 15 1.98 27.55 5.38
CA ARG A 15 2.56 26.21 5.58
C ARG A 15 3.64 26.23 6.65
N ILE A 16 4.48 27.27 6.70
CA ILE A 16 5.51 27.42 7.74
C ILE A 16 4.85 27.68 9.11
N LEU A 17 3.94 28.65 9.17
CA LEU A 17 3.24 29.05 10.40
C LEU A 17 2.45 27.89 11.02
N HIS A 18 1.77 27.09 10.19
CA HIS A 18 0.94 25.97 10.64
C HIS A 18 1.62 24.60 10.53
N ARG A 19 2.95 24.56 10.30
CA ARG A 19 3.75 23.33 10.14
C ARG A 19 3.08 22.35 9.15
N GLY A 20 3.24 22.64 7.86
CA GLY A 20 2.52 22.08 6.71
C GLY A 20 2.08 20.61 6.76
N ILE A 21 1.03 20.34 5.98
CA ILE A 21 0.20 19.12 5.96
C ILE A 21 -0.52 18.96 7.31
N GLY A 22 -1.54 19.81 7.49
CA GLY A 22 -2.44 19.73 8.62
C GLY A 22 -3.08 18.34 8.67
N ILE A 23 -2.79 17.60 9.74
CA ILE A 23 -3.59 16.48 10.21
C ILE A 23 -4.95 17.08 10.60
N GLY A 24 -5.96 16.86 9.78
CA GLY A 24 -7.32 17.28 10.08
C GLY A 24 -7.81 16.57 11.34
N PRO A 25 -8.79 17.16 12.06
CA PRO A 25 -9.39 16.50 13.23
C PRO A 25 -9.89 15.10 12.83
N GLY A 26 -9.33 14.06 13.46
CA GLY A 26 -9.67 12.65 13.20
C GLY A 26 -8.61 11.82 12.46
N GLN A 27 -7.53 12.42 11.94
CA GLN A 27 -6.45 11.67 11.29
C GLN A 27 -5.43 11.13 12.31
N LYS A 28 -5.23 9.80 12.35
CA LYS A 28 -4.22 9.17 13.21
C LYS A 28 -2.85 9.28 12.56
N GLN A 29 -1.87 9.71 13.34
CA GLN A 29 -0.47 9.75 12.91
C GLN A 29 0.04 8.31 12.76
N SER A 30 0.49 7.94 11.57
CA SER A 30 1.43 6.82 11.47
C SER A 30 2.68 7.25 12.23
N SER A 31 3.08 6.47 13.23
CA SER A 31 4.23 6.74 14.07
C SER A 31 5.52 6.77 13.25
N SER A 32 5.88 7.94 12.73
CA SER A 32 7.24 8.26 12.30
C SER A 32 7.70 9.44 13.16
N THR A 33 8.40 9.07 14.23
CA THR A 33 8.99 9.94 15.25
C THR A 33 9.73 11.14 14.63
N ASN A 34 9.58 12.29 15.27
CA ASN A 34 10.07 13.60 14.83
C ASN A 34 11.61 13.73 14.87
N PHE A 35 12.08 14.48 13.86
CA PHE A 35 13.08 15.56 13.91
C PHE A 35 14.56 15.19 14.08
N TYR A 36 15.35 15.28 12.99
CA TYR A 36 16.43 16.27 12.79
C TYR A 36 16.62 16.45 11.27
N GLU A 37 16.94 17.67 10.84
CA GLU A 37 17.26 18.01 9.45
C GLU A 37 18.42 17.14 8.94
N HIS A 38 18.16 16.38 7.87
CA HIS A 38 19.22 15.97 6.95
C HIS A 38 18.60 15.94 5.55
N GLU A 39 19.04 16.90 4.73
CA GLU A 39 18.91 16.88 3.28
C GLU A 39 19.53 15.58 2.77
N GLU A 40 18.72 14.60 2.39
CA GLU A 40 19.14 13.55 1.46
C GLU A 40 18.01 13.28 0.47
N THR A 41 18.34 13.54 -0.79
CA THR A 41 17.59 13.14 -1.98
C THR A 41 17.26 11.65 -1.89
N SER A 42 16.01 11.33 -1.54
CA SER A 42 15.50 9.96 -1.57
C SER A 42 15.13 9.58 -3.01
N GLU A 43 16.12 9.45 -3.88
CA GLU A 43 16.00 8.58 -5.04
C GLU A 43 15.96 7.14 -4.54
N GLY A 44 14.78 6.52 -4.49
CA GLY A 44 14.70 5.14 -4.00
C GLY A 44 13.31 4.60 -3.71
N MET A 45 12.28 4.99 -4.47
CA MET A 45 10.94 4.37 -4.37
C MET A 45 10.38 3.98 -5.75
N ASP A 46 11.25 3.63 -6.70
CA ASP A 46 10.87 3.16 -8.04
C ASP A 46 11.06 1.65 -8.23
N LEU A 47 10.81 0.85 -7.19
CA LEU A 47 10.86 -0.62 -7.29
C LEU A 47 9.68 -1.33 -6.59
N MET A 48 8.47 -0.79 -6.71
CA MET A 48 7.25 -1.61 -6.63
C MET A 48 6.79 -1.97 -8.05
N GLY A 49 7.73 -2.45 -8.87
CA GLY A 49 7.42 -3.14 -10.12
C GLY A 49 6.87 -4.51 -9.75
N GLY A 50 5.67 -4.81 -10.26
CA GLY A 50 4.87 -6.02 -10.01
C GLY A 50 5.63 -7.17 -9.37
N ALA A 51 5.56 -7.24 -8.04
CA ALA A 51 5.84 -8.48 -7.35
C ALA A 51 4.77 -9.47 -7.81
N SER A 52 5.06 -10.18 -8.90
CA SER A 52 4.52 -11.50 -9.11
C SER A 52 4.63 -12.18 -7.77
N VAL A 53 3.49 -12.45 -7.13
CA VAL A 53 3.39 -13.49 -6.11
C VAL A 53 3.66 -14.79 -6.85
N ASP A 54 4.93 -14.98 -7.23
CA ASP A 54 5.49 -16.31 -7.38
C ASP A 54 5.49 -16.85 -5.96
N MET A 55 4.30 -17.31 -5.55
CA MET A 55 4.13 -18.31 -4.52
C MET A 55 4.99 -19.45 -5.02
N ASN A 56 6.29 -19.40 -4.69
CA ASN A 56 7.21 -20.47 -4.95
C ASN A 56 6.70 -21.66 -4.13
N PHE A 57 5.76 -22.41 -4.71
CA PHE A 57 5.09 -23.62 -4.21
C PHE A 57 6.09 -24.72 -3.87
N ARG A 58 7.38 -24.49 -4.16
CA ARG A 58 8.52 -25.34 -3.89
C ARG A 58 9.02 -25.23 -2.43
N SER A 59 8.43 -24.36 -1.62
CA SER A 59 8.77 -24.26 -0.20
C SER A 59 8.14 -25.42 0.59
N SER A 60 8.97 -26.17 1.30
CA SER A 60 8.64 -27.40 2.05
C SER A 60 7.46 -27.28 3.03
N GLY A 61 7.05 -26.07 3.42
CA GLY A 61 5.89 -25.86 4.31
C GLY A 61 4.53 -26.12 3.65
N LEU A 62 4.44 -26.11 2.31
CA LEU A 62 3.16 -26.24 1.62
C LEU A 62 2.68 -27.69 1.56
N ASN A 63 3.62 -28.65 1.48
CA ASN A 63 3.30 -30.07 1.51
C ASN A 63 2.77 -30.53 2.88
N SER A 64 3.30 -29.96 3.97
CA SER A 64 2.91 -30.31 5.33
C SER A 64 1.56 -29.70 5.68
N ALA A 65 1.31 -28.47 5.24
CA ALA A 65 0.00 -27.84 5.31
C ALA A 65 -1.07 -28.64 4.53
N LYS A 66 -0.77 -29.07 3.29
CA LYS A 66 -1.68 -29.91 2.50
C LYS A 66 -2.05 -31.20 3.25
N LYS A 67 -1.05 -31.93 3.77
CA LYS A 67 -1.26 -33.16 4.54
C LYS A 67 -2.09 -32.93 5.81
N MET A 68 -1.86 -31.82 6.51
CA MET A 68 -2.64 -31.47 7.69
C MET A 68 -4.10 -31.20 7.35
N MET A 69 -4.39 -30.51 6.24
CA MET A 69 -5.75 -30.28 5.77
C MET A 69 -6.45 -31.59 5.37
N GLU A 70 -5.75 -32.47 4.66
CA GLU A 70 -6.27 -33.80 4.29
C GLU A 70 -6.63 -34.64 5.52
N ASN A 71 -5.80 -34.62 6.56
CA ASN A 71 -6.09 -35.29 7.84
C ASN A 71 -7.31 -34.73 8.57
N MET A 72 -7.69 -33.48 8.30
CA MET A 72 -8.92 -32.86 8.81
C MET A 72 -10.15 -33.15 7.94
N GLY A 73 -10.00 -33.99 6.91
CA GLY A 73 -11.07 -34.41 6.01
C GLY A 73 -11.28 -33.51 4.79
N TRP A 74 -10.44 -32.48 4.60
CA TRP A 74 -10.45 -31.69 3.37
C TRP A 74 -9.84 -32.49 2.21
N LYS A 75 -10.30 -32.23 0.98
CA LYS A 75 -9.78 -32.88 -0.23
C LYS A 75 -9.38 -31.84 -1.26
N GLU A 76 -8.36 -32.16 -2.05
CA GLU A 76 -7.92 -31.30 -3.13
C GLU A 76 -9.07 -31.01 -4.11
N GLY A 77 -9.27 -29.73 -4.43
CA GLY A 77 -10.38 -29.26 -5.27
C GLY A 77 -11.70 -29.01 -4.53
N GLU A 78 -11.79 -29.32 -3.23
CA GLU A 78 -12.99 -29.07 -2.42
C GLU A 78 -12.91 -27.70 -1.72
N ALA A 79 -14.03 -26.98 -1.65
CA ALA A 79 -14.09 -25.75 -0.88
C ALA A 79 -14.29 -26.03 0.62
N LEU A 80 -13.75 -25.15 1.46
CA LEU A 80 -13.88 -25.27 2.91
C LEU A 80 -15.30 -24.94 3.41
N GLY A 81 -15.62 -25.42 4.62
CA GLY A 81 -16.86 -25.15 5.35
C GLY A 81 -17.86 -26.29 5.32
N LYS A 82 -18.87 -26.23 6.20
CA LYS A 82 -19.85 -27.32 6.43
C LYS A 82 -20.60 -27.76 5.16
N SER A 83 -20.89 -26.83 4.25
CA SER A 83 -21.65 -27.10 3.03
C SER A 83 -20.79 -27.20 1.78
N THR A 84 -19.47 -27.06 1.91
CA THR A 84 -18.48 -27.14 0.80
C THR A 84 -18.77 -26.18 -0.37
N LYS A 85 -19.51 -25.09 -0.10
CA LYS A 85 -19.87 -24.02 -1.04
C LYS A 85 -18.95 -22.79 -0.93
N GLY A 86 -17.79 -22.93 -0.29
CA GLY A 86 -16.81 -21.86 -0.20
C GLY A 86 -16.13 -21.55 -1.53
N MET A 87 -15.18 -20.62 -1.52
CA MET A 87 -14.29 -20.39 -2.65
C MET A 87 -13.14 -21.40 -2.64
N VAL A 88 -12.85 -21.97 -3.81
CA VAL A 88 -11.69 -22.86 -4.02
C VAL A 88 -10.45 -22.05 -4.36
N GLU A 89 -10.61 -21.08 -5.27
CA GLU A 89 -9.52 -20.24 -5.74
C GLU A 89 -9.34 -18.99 -4.86
N PRO A 90 -8.09 -18.58 -4.57
CA PRO A 90 -7.82 -17.34 -3.86
C PRO A 90 -8.33 -16.11 -4.60
N ILE A 91 -8.84 -15.13 -3.85
CA ILE A 91 -9.22 -13.83 -4.40
C ILE A 91 -7.97 -13.09 -4.88
N GLN A 92 -7.99 -12.63 -6.12
CA GLN A 92 -6.91 -11.86 -6.69
C GLN A 92 -7.01 -10.40 -6.23
N PRO A 93 -5.95 -9.83 -5.61
CA PRO A 93 -5.98 -8.45 -5.18
C PRO A 93 -5.85 -7.52 -6.39
N THR A 94 -6.72 -6.50 -6.46
CA THR A 94 -6.53 -5.38 -7.38
C THR A 94 -5.61 -4.35 -6.74
N VAL A 95 -4.36 -4.28 -7.20
CA VAL A 95 -3.39 -3.32 -6.68
C VAL A 95 -3.61 -1.96 -7.35
N ASN A 96 -3.75 -0.91 -6.55
CA ASN A 96 -3.82 0.45 -7.07
C ASN A 96 -2.41 0.96 -7.38
N LYS A 97 -2.27 1.73 -8.47
CA LYS A 97 -1.00 2.41 -8.76
C LYS A 97 -0.74 3.46 -7.68
N HIS A 98 0.52 3.62 -7.27
CA HIS A 98 0.87 4.60 -6.25
C HIS A 98 0.35 6.01 -6.61
N GLY A 99 -0.34 6.65 -5.66
CA GLY A 99 -0.91 7.99 -5.83
C GLY A 99 -2.16 8.06 -6.73
N ALA A 100 -2.67 6.93 -7.21
CA ALA A 100 -3.82 6.93 -8.09
C ALA A 100 -5.16 7.09 -7.36
N GLY A 101 -6.02 7.99 -7.86
CA GLY A 101 -7.38 8.12 -7.36
C GLY A 101 -8.26 6.90 -7.67
N LEU A 102 -9.27 6.66 -6.85
CA LEU A 102 -10.27 5.61 -7.11
C LEU A 102 -10.94 5.86 -8.47
N GLY A 103 -11.04 4.82 -9.28
CA GLY A 103 -11.61 4.92 -10.64
C GLY A 103 -10.64 5.44 -11.71
N TRP A 104 -9.36 5.69 -11.39
CA TRP A 104 -8.36 5.96 -12.42
C TRP A 104 -8.16 4.70 -13.29
N LYS A 105 -8.64 4.80 -14.53
CA LYS A 105 -8.40 3.83 -15.60
C LYS A 105 -6.99 4.02 -16.20
N GLN A 106 -6.17 2.98 -16.17
CA GLN A 106 -4.83 2.98 -16.79
C GLN A 106 -4.89 2.95 -18.34
N THR A 107 -6.08 2.82 -18.92
CA THR A 107 -6.28 2.75 -20.37
C THR A 107 -6.04 4.09 -21.07
N ARG A 108 -5.03 4.11 -21.94
CA ARG A 108 -4.99 4.93 -23.15
C ARG A 108 -4.98 3.99 -24.35
#